data_AF-A0A3D5RAI7-F1
#
_entry.id   AF-A0A3D5RAI7-F1
#
_cell.length_a   1.000
_cell.length_b   1.000
_cell.length_c   1.000
_cell.angle_alpha   90.00
_cell.angle_beta   90.00
_cell.angle_gamma   90.00
#
_symmetry.space_group_name_H-M   'P 1'
#
loop_
_entity.id
_entity.type
_entity.pdbx_description
1 polymer ?
#
loop_
_entity_poly.entity_id
_entity_poly.type
_entity_poly.pdbx_seq_one_letter_code
_entity_poly.pdbx_strand_id
1 'polypeptide(L)'
;SLGGLVFVDLRDISGLVQIVFDDKENKELLEKSEEIKSEYVIGIEGVVRERQSKNPNMPTGDIEIYAKDLKIFSESDTPPIYIKDDDDISEDLRLKNRFLELRKPYMQSNLKVRSKTVNIIRNFMEEKGFLEIETPILNKPT
;
A
#
# COMPACT_ATOMS: atom_id res chain seq x y z
N SER A 1 0.55 -6.27 24.78
CA SER A 1 0.92 -4.85 24.76
C SER A 1 2.05 -4.59 25.76
N LEU A 2 3.05 -3.80 25.38
CA LEU A 2 3.99 -3.17 26.32
C LEU A 2 3.52 -1.73 26.50
N GLY A 3 2.49 -1.55 27.34
CA GLY A 3 2.00 -0.25 27.81
C GLY A 3 1.11 0.52 26.82
N GLY A 4 -0.20 0.54 27.07
CA GLY A 4 -1.21 1.53 26.62
C GLY A 4 -1.32 1.94 25.16
N LEU A 5 -0.45 1.45 24.27
CA LEU A 5 -0.33 1.89 22.88
C LEU A 5 -0.27 0.69 21.93
N VAL A 6 -0.93 0.82 20.78
CA VAL A 6 -0.78 -0.06 19.62
C VAL A 6 -0.42 0.79 18.41
N PHE A 7 0.56 0.33 17.64
CA PHE A 7 1.04 0.99 16.43
C PHE A 7 0.72 0.12 15.22
N VAL A 8 0.13 0.73 14.19
CA VAL A 8 -0.18 0.06 12.92
C VAL A 8 0.33 0.90 11.77
N ASP A 9 1.11 0.31 10.88
CA ASP A 9 1.48 0.94 9.62
C ASP A 9 0.38 0.71 8.59
N LEU A 10 -0.35 1.77 8.23
CA LEU A 10 -1.38 1.74 7.21
C LEU A 10 -0.77 2.04 5.84
N ARG A 11 -1.00 1.15 4.86
CA ARG A 11 -0.47 1.26 3.51
C ARG A 11 -1.56 1.53 2.49
N ASP A 12 -1.30 2.45 1.58
CA ASP A 12 -2.05 2.63 0.34
C ASP A 12 -1.11 2.82 -0.86
N ILE A 13 -1.65 3.29 -1.99
CA ILE A 13 -0.85 3.56 -3.20
C ILE A 13 0.15 4.71 -3.03
N SER A 14 -0.06 5.62 -2.08
CA SER A 14 0.78 6.80 -1.85
C SER A 14 1.97 6.48 -0.94
N GLY A 15 1.81 5.53 -0.02
CA GLY A 15 2.87 5.10 0.86
C GLY A 15 2.36 4.48 2.16
N LEU A 16 3.15 4.64 3.22
CA LEU A 16 2.83 4.21 4.57
C LEU A 16 2.53 5.44 5.44
N VAL A 17 1.68 5.27 6.44
CA VAL A 17 1.51 6.20 7.56
C VAL A 17 1.32 5.43 8.85
N GLN A 18 1.92 5.91 9.94
CA GLN A 18 1.75 5.30 11.25
C GLN A 18 0.41 5.73 11.85
N ILE A 19 -0.35 4.74 12.31
CA ILE A 19 -1.55 4.90 13.11
C ILE A 19 -1.21 4.54 14.56
N VAL A 20 -1.66 5.37 15.49
CA VAL A 20 -1.49 5.19 16.93
C VAL A 20 -2.85 5.02 17.57
N PHE A 21 -2.99 3.94 18.33
CA PHE A 21 -4.10 3.70 19.24
C PHE A 21 -3.58 3.86 20.67
N ASP A 22 -4.28 4.64 21.51
CA ASP A 22 -3.85 5.00 22.87
C ASP A 22 -4.99 4.76 23.86
N ASP A 23 -4.74 3.97 24.92
CA ASP A 23 -5.71 3.67 25.97
C ASP A 23 -6.21 4.91 26.71
N LYS A 24 -5.40 5.97 26.75
CA LYS A 24 -5.77 7.25 27.37
C LYS A 24 -6.79 8.02 26.55
N GLU A 25 -6.86 7.79 25.24
CA GLU A 25 -7.84 8.44 24.37
C GLU A 25 -9.09 7.58 24.19
N ASN A 26 -8.90 6.28 23.92
CA ASN A 26 -10.02 5.36 23.73
C ASN A 26 -9.59 3.90 23.95
N LYS A 27 -9.88 3.39 25.15
CA LYS A 27 -9.56 2.01 25.53
C LYS A 27 -10.28 0.95 24.69
N GLU A 28 -11.56 1.15 24.34
CA GLU A 28 -12.32 0.20 23.53
C GLU A 28 -11.75 0.12 22.10
N LEU A 29 -11.36 1.27 21.54
CA LEU A 29 -10.73 1.31 20.23
C LEU A 29 -9.34 0.64 20.24
N LEU A 30 -8.58 0.81 21.33
CA LEU A 30 -7.31 0.10 21.53
C LEU A 30 -7.54 -1.41 21.53
N GLU A 31 -8.48 -1.92 22.33
CA GLU A 31 -8.81 -3.36 22.38
C GLU A 31 -9.21 -3.89 21.00
N LYS A 32 -10.04 -3.15 20.24
CA LYS A 32 -10.40 -3.50 18.86
C LYS A 32 -9.18 -3.50 17.91
N SER A 33 -8.21 -2.61 18.13
CA SER A 33 -7.00 -2.56 17.31
C SER A 33 -6.07 -3.77 17.52
N GLU A 34 -6.14 -4.43 18.68
CA GLU A 34 -5.37 -5.65 18.98
C GLU A 34 -5.82 -6.85 18.13
N GLU A 35 -7.02 -6.79 17.53
CA GLU A 35 -7.53 -7.82 16.59
C GLU A 35 -6.93 -7.68 15.18
N ILE A 36 -6.38 -6.52 14.83
CA ILE A 36 -5.85 -6.26 13.49
C ILE A 36 -4.62 -7.14 13.24
N LYS A 37 -4.62 -7.85 12.12
CA LYS A 37 -3.46 -8.61 11.63
C LYS A 37 -2.92 -8.03 10.34
N SER A 38 -1.75 -8.52 9.95
CA SER A 38 -1.11 -8.14 8.69
C SER A 38 -2.07 -8.22 7.52
N GLU A 39 -2.05 -7.19 6.67
CA GLU A 39 -2.82 -7.12 5.42
C GLU A 39 -4.35 -7.05 5.56
N TYR A 40 -4.88 -6.80 6.76
CA TYR A 40 -6.29 -6.41 6.93
C TYR A 40 -6.58 -5.12 6.15
N VAL A 41 -7.77 -5.04 5.56
CA VAL A 41 -8.26 -3.84 4.90
C VAL A 41 -9.07 -3.04 5.92
N ILE A 42 -8.53 -1.90 6.33
CA ILE A 42 -9.10 -1.08 7.40
C ILE A 42 -9.33 0.36 6.94
N GLY A 43 -10.25 1.05 7.60
CA GLY A 43 -10.48 2.48 7.52
C GLY A 43 -10.23 3.10 8.88
N ILE A 44 -9.52 4.23 8.88
CA ILE A 44 -9.17 4.98 10.09
C ILE A 44 -9.71 6.40 9.95
N GLU A 45 -10.43 6.87 10.96
CA GLU A 45 -10.63 8.30 11.20
C GLU A 45 -9.74 8.70 12.37
N GLY A 46 -9.07 9.84 12.30
CA GLY A 46 -8.13 10.24 13.35
C GLY A 46 -7.60 11.65 13.21
N VAL A 47 -6.71 12.02 14.12
CA VAL A 47 -6.06 13.34 14.16
C VAL A 47 -4.58 13.18 13.82
N VAL A 48 -4.12 13.94 12.82
CA VAL A 48 -2.70 14.02 12.47
C VAL A 48 -1.94 14.74 13.58
N ARG A 49 -0.83 14.17 14.05
CA ARG A 49 0.07 14.76 15.03
C ARG A 49 1.51 14.64 14.57
N GLU A 50 2.37 15.53 15.04
CA GLU A 50 3.82 15.41 14.86
C GLU A 50 4.35 14.29 15.77
N ARG A 51 5.24 13.45 15.23
CA ARG A 51 5.88 12.37 15.98
C ARG A 51 6.92 12.94 16.94
N GLN A 52 6.93 12.42 18.16
CA GLN A 52 8.02 12.73 19.11
C GLN A 52 9.37 12.19 18.61
N SER A 53 9.37 11.00 18.01
CA SER A 53 10.55 10.38 17.41
C SER A 53 10.31 10.20 15.91
N LYS A 54 10.95 11.07 15.11
CA LYS A 54 10.81 11.11 13.65
C LYS A 54 11.48 9.90 13.01
N ASN A 55 10.85 9.33 11.98
CA ASN A 55 11.39 8.21 11.22
C ASN A 55 11.92 8.67 9.84
N PRO A 56 13.24 8.85 9.67
CA PRO A 56 13.81 9.37 8.42
C PRO A 56 13.66 8.41 7.23
N ASN A 57 13.31 7.14 7.47
CA ASN A 57 13.14 6.13 6.41
C ASN A 57 11.73 6.10 5.82
N MET A 58 10.81 6.92 6.35
CA MET A 58 9.42 6.98 5.89
C MET A 58 9.08 8.40 5.43
N PRO A 59 8.47 8.59 4.25
CA PRO A 59 8.10 9.93 3.76
C PRO A 59 7.13 10.68 4.70
N THR A 60 6.29 9.95 5.42
CA THR A 60 5.37 10.47 6.46
C THR A 60 5.97 10.37 7.85
N GLY A 61 7.28 10.13 7.97
CA GLY A 61 7.96 9.84 9.22
C GLY A 61 8.05 10.99 10.22
N ASP A 62 7.58 12.19 9.85
CA ASP A 62 7.44 13.32 10.76
C ASP A 62 6.07 13.34 11.47
N ILE A 63 5.09 12.59 10.96
CA ILE A 63 3.71 12.60 11.45
C ILE A 63 3.17 11.20 11.76
N GLU A 64 2.12 11.16 12.56
CA GLU A 64 1.33 9.97 12.84
C GLU A 64 -0.15 10.34 13.02
N ILE A 65 -1.04 9.36 12.91
CA ILE A 65 -2.48 9.56 13.07
C ILE A 65 -2.93 8.90 14.37
N TYR A 66 -3.38 9.70 15.32
CA TYR A 66 -4.07 9.19 16.51
C TYR A 66 -5.50 8.81 16.14
N ALA A 67 -5.82 7.53 16.22
CA ALA A 67 -7.09 6.98 15.77
C ALA A 67 -8.24 7.41 16.69
N LYS A 68 -9.35 7.83 16.08
CA LYS A 68 -10.65 8.11 16.71
C LYS A 68 -11.69 7.06 16.37
N ASP A 69 -11.60 6.49 15.17
CA ASP A 69 -12.43 5.37 14.75
C ASP A 69 -11.63 4.38 13.90
N LEU A 70 -12.05 3.12 13.95
CA LEU A 70 -11.50 1.99 13.22
C LEU A 70 -12.63 1.17 12.64
N LYS A 71 -12.62 1.02 11.32
CA LYS A 71 -13.49 0.11 10.59
C LYS A 71 -12.67 -0.98 9.93
N ILE A 72 -13.00 -2.24 10.19
CA ILE A 72 -12.45 -3.37 9.44
C ILE A 72 -13.38 -3.62 8.26
N PHE A 73 -12.88 -3.42 7.04
CA PHE A 73 -13.62 -3.69 5.81
C PHE A 73 -13.49 -5.15 5.37
N SER A 74 -12.29 -5.72 5.56
CA SER A 74 -12.01 -7.12 5.26
C SER A 74 -10.88 -7.60 6.15
N GLU A 75 -11.06 -8.78 6.70
CA GLU A 75 -9.99 -9.55 7.32
C GLU A 75 -9.12 -10.20 6.24
N SER A 76 -7.88 -10.56 6.60
CA SER A 76 -6.94 -11.26 5.72
C SER A 76 -6.34 -12.46 6.45
N ASP A 77 -6.18 -13.56 5.73
CA ASP A 77 -5.33 -14.65 6.19
C ASP A 77 -3.86 -14.20 6.23
N THR A 78 -3.05 -14.93 6.99
CA THR A 78 -1.59 -14.73 6.99
C THR A 78 -1.06 -14.86 5.56
N PRO A 79 -0.42 -13.81 5.01
CA PRO A 79 -0.06 -13.81 3.60
C PRO A 79 1.07 -14.83 3.34
N PRO A 80 1.02 -15.60 2.23
CA PRO A 80 2.05 -16.59 1.88
C PRO A 80 3.38 -15.95 1.47
N ILE A 81 3.39 -14.65 1.17
CA ILE A 81 4.57 -13.84 0.90
C ILE A 81 4.46 -12.52 1.66
N TYR A 82 5.57 -11.99 2.15
CA TYR A 82 5.57 -10.69 2.84
C TYR A 82 5.52 -9.53 1.82
N ILE A 83 4.85 -8.44 2.18
CA ILE A 83 4.80 -7.23 1.35
C ILE A 83 5.92 -6.28 1.78
N LYS A 84 7.14 -6.70 1.46
CA LYS A 84 8.38 -5.94 1.62
C LYS A 84 9.31 -6.23 0.44
N ASP A 85 10.17 -5.27 0.12
CA ASP A 85 11.08 -5.38 -1.02
C ASP A 85 12.23 -6.35 -0.74
N ASP A 86 12.72 -6.39 0.50
CA ASP A 86 13.81 -7.25 0.93
C ASP A 86 13.27 -8.58 1.49
N ASP A 87 13.02 -9.52 0.57
CA ASP A 87 12.77 -10.93 0.89
C ASP A 87 13.43 -11.89 -0.10
N ASP A 88 13.71 -13.10 0.38
CA ASP A 88 14.34 -14.17 -0.40
C ASP A 88 13.27 -15.21 -0.81
N ILE A 89 12.27 -14.75 -1.56
CA ILE A 89 11.14 -15.57 -2.01
C ILE A 89 11.34 -16.00 -3.46
N SER A 90 11.12 -17.29 -3.75
CA SER A 90 11.23 -17.84 -5.10
C SER A 90 10.31 -17.12 -6.09
N GLU A 91 10.76 -17.00 -7.33
CA GLU A 91 9.97 -16.40 -8.41
C GLU A 91 8.63 -17.12 -8.61
N ASP A 92 8.63 -18.45 -8.57
CA ASP A 92 7.40 -19.25 -8.68
C ASP A 92 6.35 -18.87 -7.63
N LEU A 93 6.77 -18.68 -6.37
CA LEU A 93 5.84 -18.31 -5.30
C LEU A 93 5.35 -16.86 -5.44
N ARG A 94 6.22 -15.97 -5.93
CA ARG A 94 5.88 -14.58 -6.26
C ARG A 94 4.86 -14.50 -7.40
N LEU A 95 5.09 -15.24 -8.49
CA LEU A 95 4.18 -15.29 -9.64
C LEU A 95 2.84 -15.97 -9.29
N LYS A 96 2.86 -17.03 -8.49
CA LYS A 96 1.63 -17.67 -7.98
C LYS A 96 0.80 -16.71 -7.14
N ASN A 97 1.46 -15.87 -6.34
CA ASN A 97 0.82 -14.87 -5.48
C ASN A 97 1.00 -13.45 -6.03
N ARG A 98 0.95 -13.30 -7.37
CA ARG A 98 1.26 -12.03 -8.04
C ARG A 98 0.43 -10.87 -7.50
N PHE A 99 -0.82 -11.12 -7.10
CA PHE A 99 -1.69 -10.10 -6.51
C PHE A 99 -1.14 -9.50 -5.18
N LEU A 100 -0.37 -10.26 -4.40
CA LEU A 100 0.35 -9.74 -3.23
C LEU A 100 1.68 -9.13 -3.63
N GLU A 101 2.42 -9.75 -4.57
CA GLU A 101 3.70 -9.23 -5.04
C GLU A 101 3.54 -7.83 -5.66
N LEU A 102 2.44 -7.62 -6.39
CA LEU A 102 2.10 -6.32 -6.96
C LEU A 102 1.91 -5.23 -5.90
N ARG A 103 1.66 -5.56 -4.63
CA ARG A 103 1.55 -4.59 -3.53
C ARG A 103 2.90 -4.12 -3.00
N LYS A 104 4.00 -4.78 -3.36
CA LYS A 104 5.33 -4.41 -2.91
C LYS A 104 5.73 -3.02 -3.45
N PRO A 105 6.40 -2.19 -2.64
CA PRO A 105 6.84 -0.85 -3.07
C PRO A 105 7.59 -0.83 -4.41
N TYR A 106 8.55 -1.75 -4.65
CA TYR A 106 9.27 -1.78 -5.93
C TYR A 106 8.34 -2.10 -7.12
N MET A 107 7.38 -3.02 -6.95
CA MET A 107 6.42 -3.37 -8.00
C MET A 107 5.47 -2.21 -8.31
N GLN A 108 4.96 -1.53 -7.28
CA GLN A 108 4.13 -0.34 -7.42
C GLN A 108 4.89 0.78 -8.14
N SER A 109 6.17 1.00 -7.79
CA SER A 109 7.03 1.97 -8.47
C SER A 109 7.20 1.63 -9.95
N ASN A 110 7.52 0.38 -10.27
CA ASN A 110 7.68 -0.09 -11.65
C ASN A 110 6.41 0.09 -12.49
N LEU A 111 5.23 -0.23 -11.93
CA LEU A 111 3.95 -0.06 -12.62
C LEU A 111 3.61 1.42 -12.86
N LYS A 112 3.87 2.29 -11.88
CA LYS A 112 3.69 3.75 -12.04
C LYS A 112 4.61 4.32 -13.12
N VAL A 113 5.88 3.91 -13.13
CA VAL A 113 6.83 4.31 -14.18
C VAL A 113 6.36 3.84 -15.55
N ARG A 114 5.98 2.56 -15.69
CA ARG A 114 5.43 2.02 -16.94
C ARG A 114 4.23 2.83 -17.44
N SER A 115 3.27 3.11 -16.56
CA SER A 115 2.08 3.89 -16.89
C SER A 115 2.45 5.30 -17.35
N LYS A 116 3.31 6.00 -16.60
CA LYS A 116 3.79 7.34 -16.96
C LYS A 116 4.52 7.36 -18.29
N THR A 117 5.37 6.38 -18.56
CA THR A 117 6.10 6.25 -19.82
C THR A 117 5.16 6.11 -21.00
N VAL A 118 4.17 5.20 -20.92
CA VAL A 118 3.18 5.01 -21.99
C VAL A 118 2.41 6.31 -22.25
N ASN A 119 2.00 7.01 -21.20
CA ASN A 119 1.28 8.28 -21.34
C ASN A 119 2.15 9.36 -22.01
N ILE A 120 3.42 9.48 -21.63
CA ILE A 120 4.34 10.44 -22.26
C ILE A 120 4.50 10.16 -23.75
N ILE A 121 4.70 8.88 -24.13
CA ILE A 121 4.86 8.47 -25.52
C ILE A 121 3.60 8.82 -26.32
N ARG A 122 2.42 8.48 -25.80
CA ARG A 122 1.14 8.76 -26.47
C ARG A 122 0.92 10.25 -26.67
N ASN A 123 1.08 11.05 -25.61
CA ASN A 123 0.90 12.50 -25.69
C ASN A 123 1.87 13.13 -26.70
N PHE A 124 3.13 12.71 -26.71
CA PHE A 124 4.11 13.20 -27.69
C PHE A 124 3.68 12.87 -29.13
N MET A 125 3.22 11.65 -29.40
CA MET A 125 2.79 11.22 -30.73
C MET A 125 1.54 12.00 -31.18
N GLU A 126 0.58 12.19 -30.29
CA GLU A 126 -0.63 12.99 -30.53
C GLU A 126 -0.27 14.45 -30.88
N GLU A 127 0.62 15.08 -30.12
CA GLU A 127 1.14 16.43 -30.40
C GLU A 127 1.83 16.55 -31.77
N LYS A 128 2.34 15.43 -32.30
CA LYS A 128 2.94 15.35 -33.65
C LYS A 128 1.95 14.99 -34.75
N GLY A 129 0.67 14.87 -34.43
CA GLY A 129 -0.40 14.55 -35.40
C GLY A 129 -0.47 13.08 -35.79
N PHE A 130 0.14 12.18 -35.02
CA PHE A 130 -0.06 10.74 -35.21
C PHE A 130 -1.42 10.30 -34.65
N LEU A 131 -1.99 9.26 -35.25
CA LEU A 131 -3.24 8.64 -34.80
C LEU A 131 -2.95 7.33 -34.07
N GLU A 132 -3.54 7.12 -32.89
CA GLU A 132 -3.57 5.82 -32.23
C GLU A 132 -4.64 4.95 -32.90
N ILE A 133 -4.22 3.92 -33.64
CA ILE A 133 -5.11 3.02 -34.39
C ILE A 133 -4.99 1.61 -33.79
N GLU A 134 -6.10 1.09 -33.28
CA GLU A 134 -6.16 -0.31 -32.84
C GLU A 134 -6.24 -1.25 -34.04
N THR A 135 -5.39 -2.28 -34.05
CA THR A 135 -5.38 -3.31 -35.09
C THR A 135 -5.92 -4.64 -34.54
N PRO A 136 -6.55 -5.49 -35.36
CA PRO A 136 -7.07 -6.79 -34.90
C PRO A 136 -6.00 -7.66 -34.24
N ILE A 137 -6.33 -8.28 -33.09
CA ILE A 137 -5.44 -9.21 -32.37
C ILE A 137 -5.36 -10.57 -33.09
N LEU A 138 -6.48 -11.07 -33.62
CA LEU A 138 -6.53 -12.34 -34.34
C LEU A 138 -6.20 -12.13 -35.82
N ASN A 139 -5.15 -12.80 -36.28
CA ASN A 139 -4.70 -12.79 -37.67
C ASN A 139 -4.72 -14.21 -38.26
N LYS A 140 -4.54 -14.29 -39.59
CA LYS A 140 -4.44 -15.58 -40.27
C LYS A 140 -3.16 -16.31 -39.79
N PRO A 141 -3.22 -17.61 -39.42
CA PRO A 141 -2.02 -18.39 -39.15
C PRO A 141 -1.19 -18.48 -40.43
N THR A 142 0.06 -18.04 -40.38
CA THR A 142 1.09 -18.28 -41.41
C THR A 142 1.67 -19.67 -41.28
#